data_AF-A0A7W6EA03-F1
#
_entry.id   AF-A0A7W6EA03-F1
#
_cell.length_a   1.000
_cell.length_b   1.000
_cell.length_c   1.000
_cell.angle_alpha   90.00
_cell.angle_beta   90.00
_cell.angle_gamma   90.00
#
_symmetry.space_group_name_H-M   'P 1'
#
loop_
_entity.id
_entity.type
_entity.pdbx_description
1 polymer ?
#
loop_
_entity_poly.entity_id
_entity_poly.type
_entity_poly.pdbx_seq_one_letter_code
_entity_poly.pdbx_strand_id
1 'polypeptide(L)'
;MQKSDKKQPHLFRGAVVNAFHKQRRARTRIHLRPGEVKCTGCKLAVLLEIDTLSERVVGKGTHMCFGSCPECGAHVQKITSQADRDYFDALRNPNTTDDSLHEEIQEDLGGIGKDQETHPPVVWTANDRLIYKWQNYAGRYDEKTVDRHLSAIRLLEETLNGKAYDQLTNHDIGLMREQLKQSLLAANELQRSKSTVAHTASHLTAFLQWLLKQDGYKRLPSDLPDYLKLPKSVYSASLSRKDKDYPTVKEAEALLLEMPIQNLKDHRSKAIFAMAFLCGLRADTLASLRICHFDPAKELIIQDASIVRAKNGKSLNVNWFPIPKTFSNTVDLSRFDAAPLIAFTVTKEINYGTETDGRIS
;
A
#
# COMPACT_ATOMS: atom_id res chain seq x y z
N MET A 1 -12.61 -7.84 -15.30
CA MET A 1 -11.21 -8.22 -15.00
C MET A 1 -10.49 -8.52 -16.31
N GLN A 2 -9.50 -7.72 -16.71
CA GLN A 2 -8.83 -7.86 -18.00
C GLN A 2 -7.60 -8.78 -17.89
N LYS A 3 -7.48 -9.75 -18.79
CA LYS A 3 -6.31 -10.65 -18.89
C LYS A 3 -5.13 -9.90 -19.51
N SER A 4 -3.91 -10.15 -19.04
CA SER A 4 -2.70 -9.55 -19.63
C SER A 4 -2.46 -10.04 -21.06
N ASP A 5 -2.80 -11.30 -21.36
CA ASP A 5 -2.77 -11.86 -22.70
C ASP A 5 -3.77 -13.03 -22.88
N LYS A 6 -3.77 -13.64 -24.06
CA LYS A 6 -4.63 -14.79 -24.40
C LYS A 6 -4.04 -16.15 -24.00
N LYS A 7 -2.81 -16.20 -23.50
CA LYS A 7 -2.10 -17.46 -23.21
C LYS A 7 -2.57 -18.07 -21.87
N GLN A 8 -2.36 -19.37 -21.71
CA GLN A 8 -2.63 -20.11 -20.48
C GLN A 8 -1.32 -20.49 -19.76
N PRO A 9 -1.25 -20.46 -18.41
CA PRO A 9 -2.29 -19.95 -17.50
C PRO A 9 -2.53 -18.44 -17.71
N HIS A 10 -3.76 -18.00 -17.47
CA HIS A 10 -4.15 -16.60 -17.64
C HIS A 10 -3.50 -15.74 -16.57
N LEU A 11 -2.81 -14.68 -16.98
CA LEU A 11 -2.17 -13.75 -16.06
C LEU A 11 -3.05 -12.52 -15.84
N PHE A 12 -3.16 -12.13 -14.57
CA PHE A 12 -3.86 -10.93 -14.14
C PHE A 12 -2.94 -10.11 -13.25
N ARG A 13 -3.06 -8.78 -13.31
CA ARG A 13 -2.32 -7.88 -12.42
C ARG A 13 -2.96 -7.86 -11.04
N GLY A 14 -2.14 -8.05 -10.00
CA GLY A 14 -2.59 -8.05 -8.60
C GLY A 14 -3.39 -6.79 -8.22
N ALA A 15 -3.00 -5.61 -8.68
CA ALA A 15 -3.74 -4.37 -8.43
C ALA A 15 -5.18 -4.41 -8.97
N VAL A 16 -5.38 -4.95 -10.19
CA VAL A 16 -6.71 -5.10 -10.80
C VAL A 16 -7.52 -6.15 -10.06
N VAL A 17 -6.89 -7.24 -9.62
CA VAL A 17 -7.52 -8.28 -8.81
C VAL A 17 -7.96 -7.72 -7.46
N ASN A 18 -7.09 -6.97 -6.79
CA ASN A 18 -7.37 -6.34 -5.51
C ASN A 18 -8.45 -5.27 -5.61
N ALA A 19 -8.43 -4.44 -6.66
CA ALA A 19 -9.49 -3.48 -6.95
C ALA A 19 -10.83 -4.19 -7.15
N PHE A 20 -10.84 -5.26 -7.94
CA PHE A 20 -12.03 -6.10 -8.14
C PHE A 20 -12.55 -6.70 -6.82
N HIS A 21 -11.68 -7.25 -5.96
CA HIS A 21 -12.10 -7.76 -4.65
C HIS A 21 -12.56 -6.65 -3.69
N LYS A 22 -11.93 -5.48 -3.71
CA LYS A 22 -12.35 -4.31 -2.92
C LYS A 22 -13.75 -3.87 -3.35
N GLN A 23 -13.98 -3.75 -4.66
CA GLN A 23 -15.28 -3.42 -5.23
C GLN A 23 -16.33 -4.48 -4.87
N ARG A 24 -16.00 -5.78 -4.98
CA ARG A 24 -16.93 -6.85 -4.57
C ARG A 24 -17.25 -6.81 -3.07
N ARG A 25 -16.27 -6.60 -2.20
CA ARG A 25 -16.51 -6.44 -0.76
C ARG A 25 -17.41 -5.23 -0.47
N ALA A 26 -17.20 -4.11 -1.14
CA ALA A 26 -18.10 -2.95 -1.03
C ALA A 26 -19.55 -3.31 -1.43
N ARG A 27 -19.74 -4.14 -2.46
CA ARG A 27 -21.07 -4.64 -2.86
C ARG A 27 -21.65 -5.71 -1.93
N THR A 28 -20.90 -6.24 -0.96
CA THR A 28 -21.46 -7.15 0.05
C THR A 28 -22.13 -6.44 1.22
N ARG A 29 -22.14 -5.09 1.23
CA ARG A 29 -22.80 -4.26 2.26
C ARG A 29 -24.25 -4.68 2.51
N ILE A 30 -24.67 -4.52 3.76
CA ILE A 30 -26.03 -4.83 4.25
C ILE A 30 -26.98 -3.66 3.94
N HIS A 31 -26.48 -2.43 4.04
CA HIS A 31 -27.22 -1.22 3.68
C HIS A 31 -27.20 -1.04 2.16
N LEU A 32 -28.38 -1.13 1.53
CA LEU A 32 -28.59 -0.95 0.11
C LEU A 32 -28.95 0.51 -0.18
N ARG A 33 -28.44 1.06 -1.28
CA ARG A 33 -28.88 2.37 -1.79
C ARG A 33 -30.25 2.25 -2.46
N PRO A 34 -31.00 3.35 -2.64
CA PRO A 34 -32.17 3.37 -3.51
C PRO A 34 -31.81 2.80 -4.89
N GLY A 35 -32.64 1.89 -5.42
CA GLY A 35 -32.38 1.19 -6.69
C GLY A 35 -31.51 -0.08 -6.61
N GLU A 36 -30.79 -0.30 -5.51
CA GLU A 36 -29.99 -1.53 -5.32
C GLU A 36 -30.82 -2.67 -4.72
N VAL A 37 -30.58 -3.88 -5.22
CA VAL A 37 -31.18 -5.13 -4.73
C VAL A 37 -30.09 -6.09 -4.27
N LYS A 38 -30.32 -6.76 -3.14
CA LYS A 38 -29.45 -7.86 -2.70
C LYS A 38 -29.78 -9.11 -3.51
N CYS A 39 -28.86 -9.56 -4.35
CA CYS A 39 -29.05 -10.79 -5.10
C CYS A 39 -28.98 -12.01 -4.16
N THR A 40 -29.97 -12.90 -4.23
CA THR A 40 -30.00 -14.14 -3.45
C THR A 40 -28.99 -15.18 -3.94
N GLY A 41 -28.64 -15.15 -5.23
CA GLY A 41 -27.63 -16.02 -5.84
C GLY A 41 -26.20 -15.63 -5.46
N CYS A 42 -25.74 -14.45 -5.88
CA CYS A 42 -24.35 -14.02 -5.65
C CYS A 42 -24.12 -13.24 -4.35
N LYS A 43 -25.18 -12.92 -3.58
CA LYS A 43 -25.14 -12.14 -2.33
C LYS A 43 -24.58 -10.71 -2.49
N LEU A 44 -24.43 -10.22 -3.71
CA LEU A 44 -24.01 -8.85 -4.01
C LEU A 44 -25.21 -7.91 -4.03
N ALA A 45 -25.01 -6.69 -3.57
CA ALA A 45 -25.86 -5.55 -3.91
C ALA A 45 -25.62 -5.21 -5.38
N VAL A 46 -26.69 -5.25 -6.17
CA VAL A 46 -26.67 -4.99 -7.61
C VAL A 46 -27.71 -3.96 -7.96
N LEU A 47 -27.37 -3.06 -8.89
CA LEU A 47 -28.34 -2.19 -9.52
C LEU A 47 -29.05 -2.98 -10.63
N LEU A 48 -30.36 -2.86 -10.72
CA LEU A 48 -31.13 -3.50 -11.77
C LEU A 48 -31.07 -2.66 -13.04
N GLU A 49 -30.88 -3.30 -14.20
CA GLU A 49 -31.07 -2.64 -15.48
C GLU A 49 -32.55 -2.34 -15.66
N ILE A 50 -32.88 -1.07 -15.94
CA ILE A 50 -34.26 -0.55 -16.02
C ILE A 50 -35.08 -1.34 -17.05
N ASP A 51 -34.47 -1.72 -18.16
CA ASP A 51 -35.10 -2.49 -19.24
C ASP A 51 -35.55 -3.88 -18.81
N THR A 52 -34.92 -4.43 -17.77
CA THR A 52 -35.26 -5.75 -17.21
C THR A 52 -36.19 -5.66 -15.99
N LEU A 53 -36.54 -4.44 -15.56
CA LEU A 53 -37.28 -4.20 -14.33
C LEU A 53 -38.79 -4.26 -14.56
N SER A 54 -39.43 -5.23 -13.92
CA SER A 54 -40.89 -5.36 -13.86
C SER A 54 -41.37 -5.09 -12.44
N GLU A 55 -42.41 -4.27 -12.31
CA GLU A 55 -43.01 -3.92 -11.01
C GLU A 55 -44.39 -4.55 -10.88
N ARG A 56 -44.72 -5.05 -9.69
CA ARG A 56 -46.06 -5.52 -9.35
C ARG A 56 -46.45 -5.02 -7.96
N VAL A 57 -47.73 -4.69 -7.81
CA VAL A 57 -48.32 -4.42 -6.49
C VAL A 57 -48.72 -5.76 -5.87
N VAL A 58 -48.12 -6.07 -4.73
CA VAL A 58 -48.46 -7.23 -3.89
C VAL A 58 -49.43 -6.75 -2.80
N GLY A 59 -50.30 -7.65 -2.32
CA GLY A 59 -51.45 -7.33 -1.47
C GLY A 59 -51.17 -6.33 -0.32
N LYS A 60 -52.17 -5.50 -0.01
CA LYS A 60 -52.08 -4.29 0.86
C LYS A 60 -51.20 -3.16 0.29
N GLY A 61 -51.23 -2.94 -1.03
CA GLY A 61 -50.61 -1.77 -1.66
C GLY A 61 -49.07 -1.72 -1.60
N THR A 62 -48.43 -2.87 -1.36
CA THR A 62 -46.96 -2.96 -1.29
C THR A 62 -46.38 -3.14 -2.68
N HIS A 63 -45.41 -2.31 -3.05
CA HIS A 63 -44.76 -2.39 -4.36
C HIS A 63 -43.57 -3.34 -4.32
N MET A 64 -43.42 -4.16 -5.37
CA MET A 64 -42.31 -5.09 -5.50
C MET A 64 -41.75 -5.06 -6.92
N CYS A 65 -40.44 -4.93 -7.05
CA CYS A 65 -39.75 -5.04 -8.32
C CYS A 65 -39.11 -6.42 -8.49
N PHE A 66 -39.06 -6.88 -9.73
CA PHE A 66 -38.45 -8.12 -10.18
C PHE A 66 -37.51 -7.82 -11.34
N GLY A 67 -36.38 -8.51 -11.37
CA GLY A 67 -35.41 -8.41 -12.45
C GLY A 67 -34.41 -9.55 -12.43
N SER A 68 -33.38 -9.42 -13.26
CA SER A 68 -32.26 -10.37 -13.31
C SER A 68 -31.00 -9.71 -12.78
N CYS A 69 -30.22 -10.45 -12.00
CA CYS A 69 -28.94 -9.96 -11.52
C CYS A 69 -27.95 -9.85 -12.68
N PRO A 70 -27.36 -8.67 -12.97
CA PRO A 70 -26.42 -8.50 -14.08
C PRO A 70 -25.11 -9.28 -13.87
N GLU A 71 -24.79 -9.66 -12.63
CA GLU A 71 -23.55 -10.38 -12.29
C GLU A 71 -23.66 -11.90 -12.42
N CYS A 72 -24.83 -12.49 -12.15
CA CYS A 72 -24.98 -13.95 -12.11
C CYS A 72 -26.22 -14.49 -12.82
N GLY A 73 -27.08 -13.63 -13.36
CA GLY A 73 -28.31 -14.00 -14.04
C GLY A 73 -29.42 -14.53 -13.13
N ALA A 74 -29.21 -14.62 -11.81
CA ALA A 74 -30.24 -15.07 -10.89
C ALA A 74 -31.41 -14.08 -10.82
N HIS A 75 -32.63 -14.60 -10.66
CA HIS A 75 -33.81 -13.78 -10.44
C HIS A 75 -33.70 -13.04 -9.10
N VAL A 76 -33.98 -11.74 -9.10
CA VAL A 76 -33.94 -10.90 -7.90
C VAL A 76 -35.27 -10.19 -7.73
N GLN A 77 -35.69 -10.06 -6.47
CA GLN A 77 -36.92 -9.37 -6.08
C GLN A 77 -36.66 -8.48 -4.87
N LYS A 78 -37.26 -7.29 -4.85
CA LYS A 78 -37.16 -6.34 -3.72
C LYS A 78 -38.50 -5.64 -3.52
N ILE A 79 -38.91 -5.52 -2.26
CA ILE A 79 -40.01 -4.60 -1.88
C ILE A 79 -39.48 -3.17 -2.03
N THR A 80 -40.12 -2.39 -2.90
CA THR A 80 -39.65 -1.05 -3.25
C THR A 80 -40.20 -0.02 -2.29
N SER A 81 -39.31 0.82 -1.76
CA SER A 81 -39.67 2.02 -1.02
C SER A 81 -40.15 3.13 -1.97
N GLN A 82 -40.65 4.26 -1.43
CA GLN A 82 -40.92 5.44 -2.26
C GLN A 82 -39.64 5.92 -2.96
N ALA A 83 -38.52 6.00 -2.24
CA ALA A 83 -37.22 6.41 -2.80
C ALA A 83 -36.70 5.47 -3.90
N ASP A 84 -36.96 4.16 -3.80
CA ASP A 84 -36.62 3.22 -4.89
C ASP A 84 -37.44 3.50 -6.15
N ARG A 85 -38.73 3.81 -6.00
CA ARG A 85 -39.62 4.10 -7.13
C ARG A 85 -39.29 5.44 -7.78
N ASP A 86 -39.06 6.48 -6.98
CA ASP A 86 -38.62 7.79 -7.48
C ASP A 86 -37.30 7.67 -8.27
N TYR A 87 -36.37 6.83 -7.80
CA TYR A 87 -35.13 6.53 -8.50
C TYR A 87 -35.36 5.80 -9.84
N PHE A 88 -36.21 4.77 -9.86
CA PHE A 88 -36.54 4.06 -11.11
C PHE A 88 -37.30 4.93 -12.11
N ASP A 89 -38.20 5.80 -11.66
CA ASP A 89 -38.95 6.72 -12.51
C ASP A 89 -38.05 7.81 -13.11
N ALA A 90 -37.10 8.34 -12.33
CA ALA A 90 -36.09 9.27 -12.83
C ALA A 90 -35.24 8.65 -13.94
N LEU A 91 -34.87 7.37 -13.79
CA LEU A 91 -34.10 6.61 -14.77
C LEU A 91 -34.90 6.24 -16.04
N ARG A 92 -36.23 6.13 -15.96
CA ARG A 92 -37.11 5.91 -17.13
C ARG A 92 -37.33 7.17 -17.97
N ASN A 93 -36.92 8.33 -17.48
CA ASN A 93 -37.09 9.60 -18.19
C ASN A 93 -35.95 9.79 -19.22
N PRO A 94 -36.24 9.78 -20.54
CA PRO A 94 -35.23 9.88 -21.59
C PRO A 94 -34.54 11.25 -21.67
N ASN A 95 -34.99 12.25 -20.91
CA ASN A 95 -34.39 13.59 -20.86
C ASN A 95 -33.39 13.79 -19.71
N THR A 96 -33.14 12.76 -18.89
CA THR A 96 -32.11 12.76 -17.84
C THR A 96 -31.02 11.78 -18.24
N THR A 97 -29.87 12.30 -18.67
CA THR A 97 -28.67 11.48 -18.90
C THR A 97 -28.21 10.83 -17.59
N ASP A 98 -27.70 9.60 -17.67
CA ASP A 98 -27.24 8.76 -16.55
C ASP A 98 -26.21 9.50 -15.64
N ASP A 99 -25.49 10.47 -16.21
CA ASP A 99 -24.51 11.33 -15.52
C ASP A 99 -25.12 12.49 -14.70
N SER A 100 -26.43 12.78 -14.80
CA SER A 100 -27.03 13.99 -14.22
C SER A 100 -27.72 13.77 -12.87
N LEU A 101 -27.74 12.54 -12.35
CA LEU A 101 -28.41 12.21 -11.08
C LEU A 101 -27.39 12.15 -9.93
N HIS A 102 -27.08 13.35 -9.42
CA HIS A 102 -26.51 13.67 -8.10
C HIS A 102 -24.98 13.84 -7.98
N GLU A 103 -24.53 15.09 -8.13
CA GLU A 103 -23.24 15.60 -7.63
C GLU A 103 -23.13 15.60 -6.07
N GLU A 104 -24.22 15.37 -5.34
CA GLU A 104 -24.27 15.52 -3.86
C GLU A 104 -23.98 14.23 -3.05
N ILE A 105 -23.53 13.14 -3.67
CA ILE A 105 -23.05 11.93 -2.95
C ILE A 105 -21.57 11.70 -3.25
N GLN A 106 -20.75 12.73 -3.03
CA GLN A 106 -19.31 12.58 -3.04
C GLN A 106 -18.87 11.81 -1.77
N GLU A 107 -18.26 10.62 -1.94
CA GLU A 107 -17.52 9.91 -0.89
C GLU A 107 -16.19 10.63 -0.56
N ASP A 108 -16.13 11.96 -0.61
CA ASP A 108 -14.94 12.68 -0.16
C ASP A 108 -14.97 12.81 1.37
N LEU A 109 -14.71 11.66 2.02
CA LEU A 109 -14.25 11.64 3.39
C LEU A 109 -12.83 12.18 3.38
N GLY A 110 -12.70 13.48 3.63
CA GLY A 110 -11.44 14.23 3.77
C GLY A 110 -10.24 13.33 4.03
N GLY A 111 -9.62 12.90 2.94
CA GLY A 111 -8.44 12.08 2.95
C GLY A 111 -7.25 13.00 3.08
N ILE A 112 -6.37 12.75 4.05
CA ILE A 112 -5.01 13.28 4.02
C ILE A 112 -4.21 12.43 3.02
N GLY A 113 -4.66 12.42 1.77
CA GLY A 113 -4.11 11.69 0.63
C GLY A 113 -4.31 12.56 -0.60
N LYS A 114 -3.38 12.54 -1.55
CA LYS A 114 -3.56 13.29 -2.79
C LYS A 114 -4.71 12.65 -3.58
N ASP A 115 -5.94 13.13 -3.40
CA ASP A 115 -7.14 12.78 -4.19
C ASP A 115 -7.13 13.46 -5.56
N GLN A 116 -6.00 13.42 -6.26
CA GLN A 116 -6.09 13.59 -7.69
C GLN A 116 -6.60 12.27 -8.25
N GLU A 117 -7.79 12.31 -8.87
CA GLU A 117 -8.21 11.31 -9.84
C GLU A 117 -7.10 11.18 -10.88
N THR A 118 -6.15 10.29 -10.61
CA THR A 118 -5.16 9.88 -11.59
C THR A 118 -5.98 9.26 -12.72
N HIS A 119 -5.89 9.83 -13.92
CA HIS A 119 -6.32 9.20 -15.15
C HIS A 119 -6.08 7.68 -15.07
N PRO A 120 -7.03 6.83 -15.50
CA PRO A 120 -6.88 5.39 -15.39
C PRO A 120 -5.50 5.01 -15.92
N PRO A 121 -4.62 4.43 -15.07
CA PRO A 121 -3.21 4.32 -15.40
C PRO A 121 -3.09 3.54 -16.70
N VAL A 122 -2.36 4.08 -17.67
CA VAL A 122 -2.18 3.40 -18.95
C VAL A 122 -1.54 2.03 -18.70
N VAL A 123 -2.26 0.95 -19.04
CA VAL A 123 -1.88 -0.41 -18.66
C VAL A 123 -1.11 -1.08 -19.81
N TRP A 124 0.21 -1.23 -19.64
CA TRP A 124 1.07 -1.87 -20.64
C TRP A 124 1.24 -3.37 -20.43
N THR A 125 0.44 -4.23 -21.07
CA THR A 125 0.45 -5.68 -20.77
C THR A 125 1.58 -6.48 -21.43
N ALA A 126 2.31 -5.90 -22.39
CA ALA A 126 3.30 -6.59 -23.22
C ALA A 126 4.36 -7.36 -22.41
N ASN A 127 4.84 -6.80 -21.30
CA ASN A 127 5.92 -7.40 -20.50
C ASN A 127 5.40 -8.15 -19.27
N ASP A 128 4.09 -8.27 -19.05
CA ASP A 128 3.55 -8.80 -17.78
C ASP A 128 4.02 -10.23 -17.48
N ARG A 129 4.16 -11.08 -18.50
CA ARG A 129 4.70 -12.45 -18.30
C ARG A 129 6.15 -12.46 -17.88
N LEU A 130 6.96 -11.57 -18.44
CA LEU A 130 8.36 -11.43 -18.05
C LEU A 130 8.46 -10.87 -16.63
N ILE A 131 7.63 -9.89 -16.28
CA ILE A 131 7.57 -9.32 -14.94
C ILE A 131 7.09 -10.35 -13.92
N TYR A 132 6.16 -11.24 -14.28
CA TYR A 132 5.77 -12.38 -13.46
C TYR A 132 6.94 -13.36 -13.23
N LYS A 133 7.69 -13.71 -14.28
CA LYS A 133 8.93 -14.51 -14.15
C LYS A 133 9.95 -13.84 -13.24
N TRP A 134 10.11 -12.51 -13.37
CA TRP A 134 11.00 -11.74 -12.53
C TRP A 134 10.54 -11.74 -11.06
N GLN A 135 9.24 -11.62 -10.77
CA GLN A 135 8.71 -11.71 -9.41
C GLN A 135 9.01 -13.07 -8.76
N ASN A 136 8.87 -14.17 -9.50
CA ASN A 136 9.25 -15.49 -9.01
C ASN A 136 10.74 -15.57 -8.66
N TYR A 137 11.62 -14.98 -9.50
CA TYR A 137 13.04 -14.84 -9.18
C TYR A 137 13.30 -13.93 -7.98
N ALA A 138 12.52 -12.86 -7.84
CA ALA A 138 12.63 -11.88 -6.77
C ALA A 138 12.05 -12.36 -5.43
N GLY A 139 11.41 -13.54 -5.38
CA GLY A 139 10.83 -14.10 -4.15
C GLY A 139 11.82 -14.38 -3.01
N ARG A 140 13.14 -14.28 -3.29
CA ARG A 140 14.20 -14.28 -2.27
C ARG A 140 14.33 -12.97 -1.48
N TYR A 141 13.69 -11.90 -1.94
CA TYR A 141 13.69 -10.59 -1.29
C TYR A 141 12.45 -10.39 -0.43
N ASP A 142 12.54 -9.48 0.53
CA ASP A 142 11.38 -8.98 1.28
C ASP A 142 10.38 -8.29 0.34
N GLU A 143 9.09 -8.39 0.64
CA GLU A 143 8.00 -7.83 -0.18
C GLU A 143 8.18 -6.35 -0.48
N LYS A 144 8.63 -5.54 0.50
CA LYS A 144 8.88 -4.10 0.29
C LYS A 144 10.02 -3.86 -0.68
N THR A 145 11.00 -4.77 -0.73
CA THR A 145 12.10 -4.69 -1.69
C THR A 145 11.63 -5.07 -3.08
N VAL A 146 10.81 -6.12 -3.20
CA VAL A 146 10.17 -6.50 -4.48
C VAL A 146 9.35 -5.33 -5.02
N ASP A 147 8.53 -4.69 -4.18
CA ASP A 147 7.71 -3.55 -4.55
C ASP A 147 8.53 -2.35 -5.08
N ARG A 148 9.69 -2.07 -4.47
CA ARG A 148 10.61 -1.02 -4.95
C ARG A 148 11.20 -1.31 -6.31
N HIS A 149 11.57 -2.56 -6.56
CA HIS A 149 12.03 -3.00 -7.88
C HIS A 149 10.89 -2.95 -8.90
N LEU A 150 9.69 -3.42 -8.56
CA LEU A 150 8.51 -3.36 -9.45
C LEU A 150 8.16 -1.92 -9.81
N SER A 151 8.15 -1.01 -8.84
CA SER A 151 7.94 0.42 -9.07
C SER A 151 8.96 1.00 -10.07
N ALA A 152 10.24 0.61 -9.95
CA ALA A 152 11.27 1.03 -10.89
C ALA A 152 11.06 0.44 -12.30
N ILE A 153 10.69 -0.84 -12.40
CA ILE A 153 10.39 -1.52 -13.67
C ILE A 153 9.17 -0.88 -14.35
N ARG A 154 8.10 -0.59 -13.60
CA ARG A 154 6.90 0.07 -14.15
C ARG A 154 7.20 1.49 -14.61
N LEU A 155 8.04 2.24 -13.88
CA LEU A 155 8.53 3.53 -14.35
C LEU A 155 9.26 3.41 -15.70
N LEU A 156 10.08 2.37 -15.91
CA LEU A 156 10.72 2.12 -17.21
C LEU A 156 9.69 1.82 -18.31
N GLU A 157 8.64 1.06 -18.02
CA GLU A 157 7.57 0.84 -19.02
C GLU A 157 6.85 2.12 -19.38
N GLU A 158 6.56 2.97 -18.40
CA GLU A 158 5.94 4.27 -18.61
C GLU A 158 6.83 5.17 -19.48
N THR A 159 8.14 5.25 -19.18
CA THR A 159 9.12 5.99 -19.99
C THR A 159 9.18 5.53 -21.45
N LEU A 160 8.97 4.23 -21.68
CA LEU A 160 9.08 3.62 -23.02
C LEU A 160 7.71 3.36 -23.66
N ASN A 161 6.63 3.94 -23.12
CA ASN A 161 5.26 3.77 -23.59
C ASN A 161 4.87 2.29 -23.82
N GLY A 162 5.28 1.41 -22.91
CA GLY A 162 4.96 -0.02 -22.96
C GLY A 162 5.71 -0.83 -24.00
N LYS A 163 6.82 -0.32 -24.54
CA LYS A 163 7.70 -1.06 -25.47
C LYS A 163 8.04 -2.45 -24.91
N ALA A 164 8.00 -3.45 -25.78
CA ALA A 164 8.36 -4.82 -25.43
C ALA A 164 9.87 -4.92 -25.11
N TYR A 165 10.21 -5.59 -24.00
CA TYR A 165 11.59 -5.61 -23.51
C TYR A 165 12.55 -6.43 -24.38
N ASP A 166 12.05 -7.25 -25.29
CA ASP A 166 12.86 -8.02 -26.25
C ASP A 166 13.37 -7.19 -27.43
N GLN A 167 12.97 -5.91 -27.50
CA GLN A 167 13.35 -4.91 -28.50
C GLN A 167 14.07 -3.71 -27.88
N LEU A 168 14.60 -3.85 -26.66
CA LEU A 168 15.33 -2.77 -26.00
C LEU A 168 16.63 -2.44 -26.72
N THR A 169 16.91 -1.15 -26.78
CA THR A 169 18.13 -0.58 -27.38
C THR A 169 18.86 0.28 -26.37
N ASN A 170 20.14 0.57 -26.64
CA ASN A 170 20.95 1.46 -25.82
C ASN A 170 20.35 2.88 -25.76
N HIS A 171 19.66 3.31 -26.82
CA HIS A 171 18.94 4.58 -26.86
C HIS A 171 17.79 4.62 -25.83
N ASP A 172 17.00 3.55 -25.72
CA ASP A 172 15.87 3.47 -24.77
C ASP A 172 16.34 3.62 -23.31
N ILE A 173 17.45 2.95 -22.96
CA ILE A 173 18.03 3.08 -21.61
C ILE A 173 18.64 4.47 -21.40
N GLY A 174 19.19 5.07 -22.47
CA GLY A 174 19.62 6.46 -22.48
C GLY A 174 18.49 7.44 -22.17
N LEU A 175 17.28 7.23 -22.72
CA LEU A 175 16.08 8.02 -22.41
C LEU A 175 15.71 7.89 -20.93
N MET A 176 15.71 6.67 -20.40
CA MET A 176 15.47 6.44 -18.97
C MET A 176 16.49 7.17 -18.08
N ARG A 177 17.77 7.14 -18.45
CA ARG A 177 18.81 7.88 -17.72
C ARG A 177 18.56 9.38 -17.75
N GLU A 178 18.18 9.94 -18.90
CA GLU A 178 17.90 11.38 -19.00
C GLU A 178 16.64 11.75 -18.20
N GLN A 179 15.59 10.93 -18.19
CA GLN A 179 14.43 11.15 -17.34
C GLN A 179 14.79 11.13 -15.85
N LEU A 180 15.64 10.19 -15.42
CA LEU A 180 16.15 10.17 -14.04
C LEU A 180 16.94 11.44 -13.70
N LYS A 181 17.79 11.90 -14.62
CA LYS A 181 18.56 13.15 -14.46
C LYS A 181 17.66 14.38 -14.41
N GLN A 182 16.67 14.48 -15.29
CA GLN A 182 15.68 15.56 -15.28
C GLN A 182 14.88 15.57 -13.98
N SER A 183 14.47 14.39 -13.48
CA SER A 183 13.78 14.30 -12.19
C SER A 183 14.63 14.76 -11.00
N LEU A 184 15.96 14.71 -11.10
CA LEU A 184 16.85 15.20 -10.07
C LEU A 184 16.99 16.74 -10.09
N LEU A 185 16.99 17.32 -11.29
CA LEU A 185 17.20 18.75 -11.54
C LEU A 185 15.91 19.58 -11.55
N ALA A 186 14.75 18.92 -11.63
CA ALA A 186 13.46 19.59 -11.59
C ALA A 186 13.33 20.46 -10.33
N ALA A 187 12.73 21.64 -10.46
CA ALA A 187 12.50 22.58 -9.35
C ALA A 187 11.06 22.54 -8.82
N ASN A 188 10.24 21.62 -9.32
CA ASN A 188 8.82 21.47 -8.98
C ASN A 188 8.58 20.22 -8.12
N GLU A 189 7.32 19.89 -7.85
CA GLU A 189 6.93 18.70 -7.07
C GLU A 189 7.42 17.36 -7.66
N LEU A 190 7.90 17.34 -8.90
CA LEU A 190 8.47 16.17 -9.54
C LEU A 190 9.94 15.95 -9.19
N GLN A 191 10.55 16.85 -8.41
CA GLN A 191 11.93 16.72 -7.95
C GLN A 191 12.10 15.48 -7.09
N ARG A 192 12.97 14.57 -7.54
CA ARG A 192 13.35 13.36 -6.80
C ARG A 192 14.69 13.55 -6.11
N SER A 193 14.82 12.95 -4.94
CA SER A 193 16.07 13.02 -4.19
C SER A 193 17.19 12.17 -4.83
N LYS A 194 18.45 12.54 -4.58
CA LYS A 194 19.64 11.78 -5.02
C LYS A 194 19.55 10.30 -4.71
N SER A 195 19.15 9.96 -3.47
CA SER A 195 19.00 8.57 -3.04
C SER A 195 17.90 7.85 -3.81
N THR A 196 16.77 8.51 -4.06
CA THR A 196 15.66 7.92 -4.84
C THR A 196 16.13 7.59 -6.25
N VAL A 197 16.76 8.54 -6.93
CA VAL A 197 17.27 8.35 -8.30
C VAL A 197 18.33 7.24 -8.33
N ALA A 198 19.27 7.23 -7.38
CA ALA A 198 20.30 6.20 -7.29
C ALA A 198 19.72 4.80 -7.03
N HIS A 199 18.73 4.69 -6.15
CA HIS A 199 18.03 3.42 -5.89
C HIS A 199 17.27 2.94 -7.13
N THR A 200 16.49 3.82 -7.78
CA THR A 200 15.78 3.47 -9.02
C THR A 200 16.75 2.99 -10.10
N ALA A 201 17.86 3.70 -10.31
CA ALA A 201 18.90 3.28 -11.25
C ALA A 201 19.48 1.91 -10.88
N SER A 202 19.83 1.70 -9.60
CA SER A 202 20.35 0.41 -9.13
C SER A 202 19.37 -0.75 -9.30
N HIS A 203 18.08 -0.52 -9.04
CA HIS A 203 17.03 -1.55 -9.20
C HIS A 203 16.86 -1.94 -10.66
N LEU A 204 16.87 -0.95 -11.56
CA LEU A 204 16.78 -1.16 -13.01
C LEU A 204 18.04 -1.83 -13.57
N THR A 205 19.25 -1.44 -13.14
CA THR A 205 20.50 -2.11 -13.51
C THR A 205 20.45 -3.59 -13.12
N ALA A 206 20.02 -3.91 -11.90
CA ALA A 206 19.87 -5.30 -11.45
C ALA A 206 18.82 -6.07 -12.27
N PHE A 207 17.71 -5.42 -12.63
CA PHE A 207 16.69 -6.00 -13.51
C PHE A 207 17.25 -6.29 -14.91
N LEU A 208 17.94 -5.34 -15.55
CA LEU A 208 18.54 -5.50 -16.87
C LEU A 208 19.61 -6.60 -16.88
N GLN A 209 20.45 -6.68 -15.84
CA GLN A 209 21.43 -7.76 -15.68
C GLN A 209 20.77 -9.15 -15.56
N TRP A 210 19.61 -9.23 -14.90
CA TRP A 210 18.84 -10.46 -14.85
C TRP A 210 18.17 -10.75 -16.20
N LEU A 211 17.63 -9.73 -16.87
CA LEU A 211 16.94 -9.83 -18.15
C LEU A 211 17.85 -10.43 -19.23
N LEU A 212 19.09 -9.94 -19.33
CA LEU A 212 20.08 -10.43 -20.30
C LEU A 212 20.43 -11.92 -20.16
N LYS A 213 20.17 -12.51 -18.99
CA LYS A 213 20.38 -13.95 -18.74
C LYS A 213 19.21 -14.82 -19.18
N GLN A 214 18.04 -14.23 -19.44
CA GLN A 214 16.84 -14.96 -19.82
C GLN A 214 16.86 -15.34 -21.31
N ASP A 215 16.28 -16.50 -21.62
CA ASP A 215 16.13 -16.94 -23.02
C ASP A 215 15.23 -15.99 -23.80
N GLY A 216 15.64 -15.64 -25.02
CA GLY A 216 15.00 -14.61 -25.86
C GLY A 216 15.58 -13.20 -25.70
N TYR A 217 16.34 -12.93 -24.62
CA TYR A 217 16.90 -11.61 -24.31
C TYR A 217 18.43 -11.55 -24.39
N LYS A 218 19.11 -12.69 -24.54
CA LYS A 218 20.57 -12.79 -24.74
C LYS A 218 21.10 -12.06 -25.99
N ARG A 219 20.22 -11.79 -26.97
CA ARG A 219 20.53 -11.05 -28.21
C ARG A 219 20.58 -9.53 -28.02
N LEU A 220 20.08 -9.03 -26.89
CA LEU A 220 20.12 -7.61 -26.59
C LEU A 220 21.57 -7.17 -26.30
N PRO A 221 21.90 -5.88 -26.47
CA PRO A 221 23.23 -5.39 -26.14
C PRO A 221 23.60 -5.70 -24.69
N SER A 222 24.76 -6.34 -24.48
CA SER A 222 25.20 -6.76 -23.15
C SER A 222 25.53 -5.59 -22.21
N ASP A 223 25.78 -4.42 -22.79
CA ASP A 223 26.14 -3.17 -22.13
C ASP A 223 24.91 -2.32 -21.74
N LEU A 224 23.68 -2.76 -22.03
CA LEU A 224 22.44 -2.05 -21.63
C LEU A 224 22.47 -1.54 -20.18
N PRO A 225 22.87 -2.32 -19.14
CA PRO A 225 22.88 -1.83 -17.77
C PRO A 225 23.85 -0.67 -17.52
N ASP A 226 24.91 -0.55 -18.33
CA ASP A 226 25.92 0.51 -18.19
C ASP A 226 25.40 1.87 -18.67
N TYR A 227 24.47 1.89 -19.62
CA TYR A 227 23.84 3.12 -20.11
C TYR A 227 23.00 3.83 -19.05
N LEU A 228 22.66 3.16 -17.95
CA LEU A 228 21.90 3.74 -16.84
C LEU A 228 22.79 4.47 -15.81
N LYS A 229 24.11 4.32 -15.89
CA LYS A 229 25.05 5.00 -14.99
C LYS A 229 24.97 6.50 -15.19
N LEU A 230 24.64 7.22 -14.12
CA LEU A 230 24.62 8.68 -14.07
C LEU A 230 26.03 9.22 -13.76
N PRO A 231 26.44 10.34 -14.37
CA PRO A 231 27.74 10.95 -14.10
C PRO A 231 27.79 11.52 -12.67
N LYS A 232 28.97 11.45 -12.04
CA LYS A 232 29.18 11.96 -10.66
C LYS A 232 28.80 13.45 -10.52
N SER A 233 29.00 14.24 -11.57
CA SER A 233 28.68 15.68 -11.62
C SER A 233 27.19 15.97 -11.42
N VAL A 234 26.30 15.09 -11.88
CA VAL A 234 24.84 15.23 -11.72
C VAL A 234 24.45 15.02 -10.25
N TYR A 235 25.13 14.10 -9.55
CA TYR A 235 24.93 13.92 -8.12
C TYR A 235 25.49 15.06 -7.28
N SER A 236 26.58 15.72 -7.68
CA SER A 236 27.12 16.86 -6.94
C SER A 236 26.32 18.15 -7.16
N ALA A 237 25.76 18.36 -8.35
CA ALA A 237 24.97 19.56 -8.69
C ALA A 237 23.62 19.65 -7.97
N SER A 238 23.07 18.51 -7.53
CA SER A 238 21.88 18.52 -6.69
C SER A 238 22.25 19.01 -5.29
N LEU A 239 21.45 19.93 -4.72
CA LEU A 239 21.72 20.56 -3.42
C LEU A 239 22.03 19.51 -2.34
N SER A 240 23.01 19.80 -1.48
CA SER A 240 23.20 19.05 -0.24
C SER A 240 21.92 19.15 0.57
N ARG A 241 21.42 18.04 1.12
CA ARG A 241 20.29 18.14 2.05
C ARG A 241 20.75 19.00 3.23
N LYS A 242 19.87 19.87 3.70
CA LYS A 242 20.00 20.43 5.05
C LYS A 242 20.06 19.24 6.01
N ASP A 243 21.04 19.24 6.92
CA ASP A 243 21.05 18.24 7.99
C ASP A 243 19.70 18.29 8.70
N LYS A 244 19.13 17.12 8.98
CA LYS A 244 17.88 17.07 9.71
C LYS A 244 18.15 17.55 11.12
N ASP A 245 17.41 18.58 11.53
CA ASP A 245 17.44 19.04 12.92
C ASP A 245 17.01 17.87 13.83
N TYR A 246 17.78 17.60 14.88
CA TYR A 246 17.50 16.56 15.87
C TYR A 246 17.65 17.15 17.28
N PRO A 247 16.83 16.72 18.25
CA PRO A 247 16.91 17.24 19.60
C PRO A 247 18.21 16.78 20.28
N THR A 248 18.81 17.68 21.04
CA THR A 248 19.85 17.33 22.02
C THR A 248 19.24 16.47 23.15
N VAL A 249 20.09 15.75 23.89
CA VAL A 249 19.63 14.94 25.03
C VAL A 249 18.92 15.79 26.09
N LYS A 250 19.35 17.05 26.29
CA LYS A 250 18.71 17.98 27.23
C LYS A 250 17.32 18.42 26.76
N GLU A 251 17.17 18.73 25.48
CA GLU A 251 15.86 19.07 24.90
C GLU A 251 14.92 17.86 24.92
N ALA A 252 15.44 16.66 24.65
CA ALA A 252 14.67 15.44 24.77
C ALA A 252 14.23 15.15 26.21
N GLU A 253 15.08 15.44 27.20
CA GLU A 253 14.74 15.32 28.62
C GLU A 253 13.64 16.31 29.03
N ALA A 254 13.75 17.58 28.61
CA ALA A 254 12.71 18.58 28.85
C ALA A 254 11.37 18.15 28.23
N LEU A 255 11.38 17.69 26.98
CA LEU A 255 10.20 17.14 26.31
C LEU A 255 9.62 15.95 27.09
N LEU A 256 10.46 15.00 27.52
CA LEU A 256 10.02 13.84 28.29
C LEU A 256 9.30 14.26 29.58
N LEU A 257 9.82 15.26 30.30
CA LEU A 257 9.20 15.75 31.53
C LEU A 257 7.83 16.37 31.27
N GLU A 258 7.68 17.12 30.18
CA GLU A 258 6.43 17.78 29.78
C GLU A 258 5.39 16.83 29.16
N MET A 259 5.78 15.62 28.73
CA MET A 259 4.84 14.66 28.15
C MET A 259 3.71 14.31 29.14
N PRO A 260 2.44 14.27 28.68
CA PRO A 260 1.28 14.00 29.53
C PRO A 260 1.34 12.61 30.15
N ILE A 261 0.60 12.44 31.26
CA ILE A 261 0.48 11.19 32.02
C ILE A 261 -0.97 10.96 32.49
N GLN A 262 -1.95 11.45 31.72
CA GLN A 262 -3.35 11.46 32.15
C GLN A 262 -4.03 10.10 31.93
N ASN A 263 -3.60 9.34 30.93
CA ASN A 263 -4.19 8.06 30.58
C ASN A 263 -3.11 7.04 30.14
N LEU A 264 -3.51 5.77 30.01
CA LEU A 264 -2.59 4.67 29.63
C LEU A 264 -1.90 4.90 28.28
N LYS A 265 -2.54 5.57 27.32
CA LYS A 265 -1.93 5.89 26.02
C LYS A 265 -0.81 6.91 26.18
N ASP A 266 -0.97 7.88 27.08
CA ASP A 266 0.06 8.87 27.39
C ASP A 266 1.27 8.21 28.05
N HIS A 267 1.04 7.39 29.08
CA HIS A 267 2.11 6.60 29.71
C HIS A 267 2.86 5.72 28.71
N ARG A 268 2.14 5.05 27.81
CA ARG A 268 2.74 4.24 26.74
C ARG A 268 3.60 5.10 25.81
N SER A 269 3.09 6.25 25.39
CA SER A 269 3.80 7.15 24.48
C SER A 269 5.07 7.70 25.13
N LYS A 270 4.98 8.07 26.41
CA LYS A 270 6.10 8.53 27.24
C LYS A 270 7.16 7.45 27.43
N ALA A 271 6.76 6.20 27.68
CA ALA A 271 7.68 5.06 27.77
C ALA A 271 8.36 4.73 26.43
N ILE A 272 7.62 4.75 25.31
CA ILE A 272 8.18 4.53 23.96
C ILE A 272 9.21 5.62 23.64
N PHE A 273 8.89 6.88 23.93
CA PHE A 273 9.82 7.99 23.75
C PHE A 273 11.08 7.76 24.58
N ALA A 274 10.95 7.46 25.88
CA ALA A 274 12.09 7.21 26.74
C ALA A 274 12.97 6.04 26.24
N MET A 275 12.37 4.93 25.82
CA MET A 275 13.10 3.78 25.29
C MET A 275 13.83 4.07 23.96
N ALA A 276 13.29 4.96 23.11
CA ALA A 276 13.97 5.36 21.88
C ALA A 276 15.33 6.01 22.18
N PHE A 277 15.44 6.81 23.24
CA PHE A 277 16.68 7.44 23.68
C PHE A 277 17.57 6.49 24.48
N LEU A 278 17.00 5.63 25.33
CA LEU A 278 17.79 4.66 26.10
C LEU A 278 18.50 3.64 25.22
N CYS A 279 17.88 3.22 24.10
CA CYS A 279 18.34 2.03 23.38
C CYS A 279 18.65 2.30 21.91
N GLY A 280 18.23 3.44 21.34
CA GLY A 280 18.51 3.81 19.94
C GLY A 280 18.01 2.78 18.93
N LEU A 281 16.99 2.01 19.29
CA LEU A 281 16.41 0.98 18.44
C LEU A 281 15.60 1.62 17.31
N ARG A 282 15.55 0.94 16.17
CA ARG A 282 14.68 1.35 15.07
C ARG A 282 13.22 1.31 15.51
N ALA A 283 12.41 2.25 15.04
CA ALA A 283 11.00 2.36 15.41
C ALA A 283 10.21 1.04 15.29
N ASP A 284 10.43 0.24 14.23
CA ASP A 284 9.72 -1.03 14.04
C ASP A 284 10.14 -2.12 15.04
N THR A 285 11.44 -2.15 15.38
CA THR A 285 12.00 -3.02 16.41
C THR A 285 11.47 -2.61 17.78
N LEU A 286 11.53 -1.32 18.11
CA LEU A 286 10.99 -0.76 19.35
C LEU A 286 9.51 -1.10 19.51
N ALA A 287 8.71 -0.92 18.46
CA ALA A 287 7.28 -1.20 18.43
C ALA A 287 6.91 -2.69 18.50
N SER A 288 7.88 -3.61 18.49
CA SER A 288 7.65 -5.06 18.58
C SER A 288 8.38 -5.73 19.73
N LEU A 289 9.02 -4.94 20.60
CA LEU A 289 9.57 -5.45 21.84
C LEU A 289 8.46 -6.07 22.72
N ARG A 290 8.89 -6.98 23.57
CA ARG A 290 8.05 -7.65 24.58
C ARG A 290 8.76 -7.51 25.91
N ILE A 291 8.03 -7.70 27.01
CA ILE A 291 8.58 -7.58 28.37
C ILE A 291 9.80 -8.49 28.58
N CYS A 292 9.79 -9.70 28.01
CA CYS A 292 10.92 -10.64 28.08
C CYS A 292 12.23 -10.14 27.45
N HIS A 293 12.17 -9.12 26.59
CA HIS A 293 13.34 -8.51 25.94
C HIS A 293 13.97 -7.41 26.79
N PHE A 294 13.41 -7.13 27.97
CA PHE A 294 13.82 -6.03 28.83
C PHE A 294 14.35 -6.58 30.16
N ASP A 295 15.63 -6.32 30.44
CA ASP A 295 16.28 -6.66 31.70
C ASP A 295 16.68 -5.35 32.40
N PRO A 296 15.79 -4.74 33.20
CA PRO A 296 16.07 -3.47 33.87
C PRO A 296 17.14 -3.59 34.95
N ALA A 297 17.30 -4.77 35.56
CA ALA A 297 18.32 -5.01 36.57
C ALA A 297 19.74 -4.92 35.99
N LYS A 298 19.89 -5.30 34.71
CA LYS A 298 21.16 -5.20 33.97
C LYS A 298 21.22 -4.00 33.02
N GLU A 299 20.21 -3.13 33.02
CA GLU A 299 20.08 -2.02 32.07
C GLU A 299 20.30 -2.49 30.61
N LEU A 300 19.64 -3.60 30.25
CA LEU A 300 19.89 -4.32 29.00
C LEU A 300 18.60 -4.58 28.23
N ILE A 301 18.64 -4.39 26.91
CA ILE A 301 17.65 -4.91 25.97
C ILE A 301 18.23 -6.07 25.18
N ILE A 302 17.49 -7.18 25.19
CA ILE A 302 17.80 -8.40 24.45
C ILE A 302 16.92 -8.40 23.20
N GLN A 303 17.47 -8.01 22.06
CA GLN A 303 16.74 -8.08 20.80
C GLN A 303 16.86 -9.49 20.22
N ASP A 304 15.82 -10.29 20.38
CA ASP A 304 15.67 -11.57 19.69
C ASP A 304 14.92 -11.36 18.36
N ALA A 305 15.61 -11.53 17.24
CA ALA A 305 15.04 -11.35 15.91
C ALA A 305 14.04 -12.43 15.49
N SER A 306 13.93 -13.54 16.22
CA SER A 306 12.87 -14.53 15.99
C SER A 306 11.50 -14.04 16.48
N ILE A 307 11.50 -13.08 17.42
CA ILE A 307 10.29 -12.55 18.06
C ILE A 307 10.04 -11.08 17.68
N VAL A 308 11.10 -10.28 17.62
CA VAL A 308 11.07 -8.84 17.36
C VAL A 308 11.25 -8.58 15.86
N ARG A 309 10.60 -7.53 15.35
CA ARG A 309 10.76 -7.05 13.96
C ARG A 309 12.10 -6.32 13.80
N ALA A 310 13.17 -7.09 13.90
CA ALA A 310 14.54 -6.64 13.74
C ALA A 310 14.86 -6.46 12.24
N LYS A 311 15.51 -5.35 11.90
CA LYS A 311 15.98 -5.15 10.52
C LYS A 311 16.95 -6.27 10.14
N ASN A 312 16.65 -6.94 9.01
CA ASN A 312 17.42 -8.06 8.46
C ASN A 312 17.55 -9.26 9.43
N GLY A 313 16.61 -9.45 10.35
CA GLY A 313 16.62 -10.61 11.25
C GLY A 313 17.84 -10.66 12.19
N LYS A 314 18.43 -9.51 12.54
CA LYS A 314 19.62 -9.46 13.41
C LYS A 314 19.23 -9.48 14.88
N SER A 315 19.67 -10.49 15.62
CA SER A 315 19.62 -10.49 17.09
C SER A 315 20.81 -9.71 17.65
N LEU A 316 20.60 -8.91 18.70
CA LEU A 316 21.65 -8.13 19.34
C LEU A 316 21.27 -7.73 20.77
N ASN A 317 22.28 -7.52 21.61
CA ASN A 317 22.10 -7.04 22.97
C ASN A 317 22.50 -5.56 23.03
N VAL A 318 21.62 -4.72 23.55
CA VAL A 318 21.84 -3.27 23.70
C VAL A 318 21.86 -2.90 25.16
N ASN A 319 23.02 -2.47 25.65
CA ASN A 319 23.09 -1.81 26.95
C ASN A 319 22.43 -0.43 26.83
N TRP A 320 21.77 0.03 27.88
CA TRP A 320 21.20 1.36 27.89
C TRP A 320 22.30 2.40 27.72
N PHE A 321 22.01 3.42 26.92
CA PHE A 321 22.91 4.54 26.74
C PHE A 321 23.05 5.31 28.05
N PRO A 322 24.24 5.87 28.34
CA PRO A 322 24.51 6.63 29.56
C PRO A 322 23.90 8.05 29.45
N ILE A 323 22.58 8.12 29.47
CA ILE A 323 21.78 9.35 29.44
C ILE A 323 21.16 9.62 30.83
N PRO A 324 20.57 10.80 31.08
CA PRO A 324 19.98 11.12 32.37
C PRO A 324 18.98 10.06 32.87
N LYS A 325 18.99 9.81 34.18
CA LYS A 325 18.15 8.77 34.82
C LYS A 325 16.65 9.03 34.70
N THR A 326 16.23 10.24 34.30
CA THR A 326 14.83 10.56 33.99
C THR A 326 14.25 9.60 32.95
N PHE A 327 15.05 9.21 31.96
CA PHE A 327 14.67 8.23 30.95
C PHE A 327 14.48 6.82 31.53
N SER A 328 15.45 6.32 32.30
CA SER A 328 15.36 4.98 32.91
C SER A 328 14.24 4.90 33.94
N ASN A 329 14.06 5.93 34.76
CA ASN A 329 12.97 6.02 35.73
C ASN A 329 11.57 5.96 35.08
N THR A 330 11.44 6.40 33.83
CA THR A 330 10.16 6.36 33.08
C THR A 330 9.79 4.93 32.68
N VAL A 331 10.77 4.03 32.56
CA VAL A 331 10.59 2.65 32.09
C VAL A 331 10.83 1.59 33.18
N ASP A 332 11.11 2.04 34.40
CA ASP A 332 11.40 1.18 35.55
C ASP A 332 10.15 0.42 36.01
N LEU A 333 10.14 -0.89 35.70
CA LEU A 333 9.07 -1.85 35.99
C LEU A 333 8.75 -2.00 37.48
N SER A 334 9.70 -1.68 38.37
CA SER A 334 9.49 -1.81 39.82
C SER A 334 8.50 -0.79 40.38
N ARG A 335 8.20 0.27 39.61
CA ARG A 335 7.25 1.34 39.95
C ARG A 335 5.91 1.22 39.21
N PHE A 336 5.74 0.21 38.36
CA PHE A 336 4.51 0.00 37.61
C PHE A 336 3.57 -0.93 38.38
N ASP A 337 2.48 -0.39 38.93
CA ASP A 337 1.25 -1.16 39.13
C ASP A 337 0.74 -1.62 37.74
N ALA A 338 1.25 -2.77 37.29
CA ALA A 338 0.83 -3.72 36.25
C ALA A 338 0.11 -3.29 34.93
N ALA A 339 -0.35 -2.06 34.71
CA ALA A 339 -1.30 -1.73 33.64
C ALA A 339 -0.70 -1.20 32.30
N PRO A 340 0.41 -0.44 32.23
CA PRO A 340 0.78 0.22 30.97
C PRO A 340 1.55 -0.66 29.96
N LEU A 341 2.23 -1.73 30.42
CA LEU A 341 2.94 -2.66 29.53
C LEU A 341 2.05 -3.74 28.93
N ILE A 342 0.94 -4.07 29.61
CA ILE A 342 -0.10 -4.95 29.06
C ILE A 342 -0.75 -4.30 27.82
N ALA A 343 -0.79 -2.97 27.73
CA ALA A 343 -1.27 -2.27 26.54
C ALA A 343 -0.32 -2.39 25.31
N PHE A 344 0.93 -2.84 25.50
CA PHE A 344 1.86 -3.12 24.41
C PHE A 344 1.58 -4.48 23.74
N THR A 345 1.00 -5.43 24.48
CA THR A 345 0.64 -6.76 23.97
C THR A 345 -0.83 -6.87 23.58
N VAL A 346 -1.76 -6.29 24.34
CA VAL A 346 -3.20 -6.51 24.15
C VAL A 346 -3.78 -5.81 22.91
N THR A 347 -3.15 -4.75 22.39
CA THR A 347 -3.64 -4.11 21.14
C THR A 347 -3.19 -4.79 19.85
N LYS A 348 -2.44 -5.90 19.92
CA LYS A 348 -2.05 -6.69 18.74
C LYS A 348 -2.68 -8.09 18.68
N GLU A 349 -3.36 -8.53 19.73
CA GLU A 349 -4.07 -9.81 19.78
C GLU A 349 -5.53 -9.75 19.32
N ILE A 350 -6.01 -8.59 18.86
CA ILE A 350 -7.33 -8.48 18.24
C ILE A 350 -7.18 -8.10 16.76
N ASN A 351 -7.25 -9.14 15.93
CA ASN A 351 -7.48 -9.12 14.48
C ASN A 351 -6.37 -8.61 13.56
N TYR A 352 -5.37 -9.46 13.32
CA TYR A 352 -5.12 -9.93 11.95
C TYR A 352 -4.96 -11.44 12.00
N GLY A 353 -6.03 -12.15 11.63
CA GLY A 353 -5.98 -13.57 11.38
C GLY A 353 -4.88 -13.87 10.38
N THR A 354 -4.05 -14.84 10.72
CA THR A 354 -3.21 -15.57 9.79
C THR A 354 -4.12 -16.30 8.79
N GLU A 355 -4.56 -15.62 7.75
CA GLU A 355 -4.95 -16.28 6.50
C GLU A 355 -3.65 -16.61 5.75
N THR A 356 -3.08 -17.75 6.12
CA THR A 356 -2.30 -18.55 5.19
C THR A 356 -3.27 -19.17 4.20
N ASP A 357 -3.55 -18.48 3.09
CA ASP A 357 -4.01 -19.15 1.87
C ASP A 357 -3.89 -18.23 0.66
N GLY A 358 -3.41 -18.80 -0.46
CA GLY A 358 -3.31 -18.08 -1.72
C GLY A 358 -1.95 -18.17 -2.41
N ARG A 359 -1.28 -19.32 -2.34
CA ARG A 359 -0.48 -19.75 -3.50
C ARG A 359 -1.45 -19.85 -4.68
N ILE A 360 -1.39 -18.90 -5.60
CA ILE A 360 -2.11 -18.99 -6.87
C ILE A 360 -1.12 -19.49 -7.92
N SER A 361 -1.43 -20.70 -8.39
CA SER A 361 -0.98 -21.34 -9.63
C SER A 361 -1.27 -20.51 -10.88
#